data_AF-A0A1Q3N1M0-F1
#
_entry.id   AF-A0A1Q3N1M0-F1
#
_cell.length_a   1.000
_cell.length_b   1.000
_cell.length_c   1.000
_cell.angle_alpha   90.00
_cell.angle_beta   90.00
_cell.angle_gamma   90.00
#
_symmetry.space_group_name_H-M   'P 1'
#
loop_
_entity.id
_entity.type
_entity.pdbx_description
1 polymer ?
#
loop_
_entity_poly.entity_id
_entity_poly.type
_entity_poly.pdbx_seq_one_letter_code
_entity_poly.pdbx_strand_id
1 'polypeptide(L)' 'MKKHIMTAAALLFTVLLASSCSKEYTCECSYNVLNMQGAAQEQYTVRGSKRKAEKNCKAKESSVSAMGVTLKKDCALL' A
#
# COMPACT_ATOMS: atom_id res chain seq x y z
N MET A 1 1.63 -34.20 -35.62
CA MET A 1 0.91 -33.01 -35.09
C MET A 1 0.62 -33.03 -33.58
N LYS A 2 1.09 -34.01 -32.79
CA LYS A 2 0.81 -34.09 -31.32
C LYS A 2 1.83 -33.35 -30.43
N LYS A 3 2.99 -32.93 -30.97
CA LYS A 3 4.11 -32.37 -30.18
C LYS A 3 3.96 -30.88 -29.83
N HIS A 4 3.10 -30.14 -30.52
CA HIS A 4 2.93 -28.69 -30.31
C HIS A 4 1.90 -28.33 -29.23
N ILE A 5 1.10 -29.31 -28.77
CA ILE A 5 0.05 -29.05 -27.77
C ILE A 5 0.63 -29.02 -26.34
N MET A 6 1.68 -29.80 -26.06
CA MET A 6 2.31 -29.81 -24.72
C MET A 6 3.09 -28.53 -24.40
N THR A 7 3.61 -27.81 -25.40
CA THR A 7 4.41 -26.59 -25.19
C THR A 7 3.55 -25.37 -24.86
N ALA A 8 2.31 -25.30 -25.37
CA ALA A 8 1.40 -24.20 -25.10
C ALA A 8 0.85 -24.23 -23.66
N ALA A 9 0.63 -25.42 -23.09
CA ALA A 9 0.14 -25.57 -21.72
C ALA A 9 1.17 -25.12 -20.66
N ALA A 10 2.47 -25.32 -20.92
CA ALA A 10 3.53 -24.90 -20.01
C ALA A 10 3.70 -23.37 -19.94
N LEU A 11 3.43 -22.65 -21.03
CA LEU A 11 3.48 -21.19 -21.10
C LEU A 11 2.28 -20.52 -20.40
N LEU A 12 1.11 -21.17 -20.36
CA LEU A 12 -0.07 -20.65 -19.67
C LEU A 12 0.07 -20.73 -18.13
N PHE A 13 0.78 -21.74 -17.62
CA PHE A 13 0.99 -21.89 -16.18
C PHE A 13 1.95 -20.85 -15.57
N THR A 14 2.94 -20.37 -16.34
CA THR A 14 3.91 -19.37 -15.84
C THR A 14 3.32 -17.97 -15.69
N VAL A 15 2.30 -17.62 -16.51
CA VAL A 15 1.61 -16.31 -16.43
C VAL A 15 0.73 -16.20 -15.18
N LEU A 16 0.14 -17.32 -14.73
CA LEU A 16 -0.70 -17.34 -13.52
C LEU A 16 0.12 -17.20 -12.22
N LEU A 17 1.34 -17.73 -12.19
CA LEU A 17 2.23 -17.67 -11.01
C LEU A 17 2.82 -16.27 -10.78
N ALA A 18 2.99 -15.45 -11.83
CA ALA A 18 3.46 -14.07 -11.70
C ALA A 18 2.45 -13.14 -10.98
N SER A 19 1.18 -13.53 -10.91
CA SER A 19 0.12 -12.75 -10.25
C SER A 19 0.06 -12.96 -8.73
N SER A 20 0.72 -14.00 -8.20
CA SER A 20 0.52 -14.46 -6.82
C SER A 20 1.50 -13.88 -5.79
N CYS A 21 2.45 -13.03 -6.17
CA CYS A 21 3.36 -12.37 -5.23
C CYS A 21 2.85 -11.02 -4.70
N SER A 22 1.56 -10.72 -4.85
CA SER A 22 0.98 -9.50 -4.26
C SER A 22 0.64 -9.76 -2.80
N LYS A 23 1.52 -9.31 -1.90
CA LYS A 23 1.26 -9.34 -0.46
C LYS A 23 0.35 -8.18 -0.07
N GLU A 24 -0.46 -8.39 0.95
CA GLU A 24 -1.20 -7.32 1.60
C GLU A 24 -0.28 -6.66 2.63
N TYR A 25 -0.27 -5.33 2.62
CA TYR A 25 0.42 -4.51 3.59
C TYR A 25 -0.58 -3.55 4.20
N THR A 26 -0.46 -3.28 5.49
CA THR A 26 -1.33 -2.32 6.18
C THR A 26 -0.58 -0.99 6.31
N CYS A 27 -1.20 0.09 5.87
CA CYS A 27 -0.77 1.44 6.19
C CYS A 27 -1.56 1.92 7.41
N GLU A 28 -0.88 2.43 8.42
CA GLU A 28 -1.48 3.13 9.55
C GLU A 28 -1.13 4.61 9.46
N CYS A 29 -2.16 5.45 9.47
CA CYS A 29 -2.04 6.90 9.48
C CYS A 29 -2.51 7.46 10.81
N SER A 30 -1.68 8.29 11.44
CA SER A 30 -2.02 9.02 12.66
C SER A 30 -2.16 10.50 12.37
N TYR A 31 -3.23 11.10 12.86
CA TYR A 31 -3.49 12.55 12.78
C TYR A 31 -3.04 13.20 14.07
N ASN A 32 -1.92 13.91 14.02
CA ASN A 32 -1.42 14.72 15.12
C ASN A 32 -1.88 16.16 14.91
N VAL A 33 -2.72 16.65 15.81
CA VAL A 33 -3.06 18.08 15.89
C VAL A 33 -2.22 18.67 17.02
N LEU A 34 -1.28 19.54 16.67
CA LEU A 34 -0.53 20.28 17.69
C LEU A 34 -1.52 21.12 18.52
N ASN A 35 -1.54 20.89 19.84
CA ASN A 35 -2.45 21.49 20.84
C ASN A 35 -3.88 20.92 20.94
N MET A 36 -4.20 19.78 20.32
CA MET A 36 -5.44 19.04 20.65
C MET A 36 -5.12 17.61 21.09
N GLN A 37 -5.69 17.23 22.23
CA GLN A 37 -5.50 15.91 22.82
C GLN A 37 -6.47 14.95 22.13
N GLY A 38 -5.96 14.23 21.14
CA GLY A 38 -6.73 13.25 20.37
C GLY A 38 -6.03 12.93 19.06
N ALA A 39 -5.25 11.84 19.03
CA ALA A 39 -4.71 11.31 17.80
C ALA A 39 -5.78 10.41 17.16
N ALA A 40 -6.39 10.86 16.06
CA ALA A 40 -7.21 9.97 15.25
C ALA A 40 -6.28 9.01 14.49
N GLN A 41 -6.67 7.75 14.35
CA GLN A 41 -5.95 6.75 13.57
C GLN A 41 -6.82 6.23 12.43
N GLU A 42 -6.22 6.04 11.26
CA GLU A 42 -6.85 5.49 10.07
C GLU A 42 -5.96 4.37 9.54
N GLN A 43 -6.51 3.18 9.35
CA GLN A 43 -5.80 2.06 8.74
C GLN A 43 -6.42 1.72 7.39
N TYR A 44 -5.58 1.35 6.42
CA TYR A 44 -6.02 0.81 5.13
C TYR A 44 -5.00 -0.16 4.57
N THR A 45 -5.46 -1.12 3.77
CA THR A 45 -4.59 -2.13 3.16
C THR A 45 -4.22 -1.78 1.73
N VAL A 46 -3.00 -2.14 1.36
CA VAL A 46 -2.48 -2.01 0.00
C VAL A 46 -1.95 -3.36 -0.43
N ARG A 47 -2.54 -3.89 -1.50
CA ARG A 47 -2.07 -5.13 -2.12
C ARG A 47 -1.04 -4.83 -3.20
N GLY A 48 0.12 -5.48 -3.12
CA GLY A 48 1.18 -5.32 -4.13
C GLY A 48 2.57 -5.67 -3.60
N SER A 49 3.57 -4.90 -4.02
CA SER A 49 4.94 -4.99 -3.50
C SER A 49 5.15 -4.04 -2.33
N LYS A 50 6.05 -4.38 -1.41
CA LYS A 50 6.42 -3.52 -0.26
C LYS A 50 6.72 -2.08 -0.71
N ARG A 51 7.52 -1.90 -1.76
CA ARG A 51 7.88 -0.58 -2.28
C ARG A 51 6.69 0.23 -2.79
N LYS A 52 5.70 -0.43 -3.42
CA LYS A 52 4.46 0.22 -3.86
C LYS A 52 3.59 0.60 -2.65
N ALA A 53 3.52 -0.28 -1.66
CA ALA A 53 2.79 -0.02 -0.42
C ALA A 53 3.40 1.14 0.36
N GLU A 54 4.73 1.19 0.54
CA GLU A 54 5.43 2.32 1.16
C GLU A 54 5.16 3.64 0.43
N LYS A 55 5.22 3.63 -0.91
CA LYS A 55 4.91 4.82 -1.70
C LYS A 55 3.46 5.28 -1.51
N ASN A 56 2.52 4.34 -1.45
CA ASN A 56 1.11 4.64 -1.21
C ASN A 56 0.86 5.16 0.22
N CYS A 57 1.49 4.57 1.23
CA CYS A 57 1.41 5.06 2.62
C CYS A 57 1.89 6.51 2.69
N LYS A 58 3.10 6.79 2.17
CA LYS A 58 3.70 8.13 2.19
C LYS A 58 2.94 9.15 1.35
N ALA A 59 2.34 8.74 0.23
CA ALA A 59 1.54 9.66 -0.59
C ALA A 59 0.29 10.19 0.12
N LYS A 60 -0.14 9.55 1.22
CA LYS A 60 -1.23 10.04 2.07
C LYS A 60 -0.74 10.90 3.23
N GLU A 61 0.55 11.08 3.43
CA GLU A 61 1.07 12.04 4.40
C GLU A 61 0.68 13.45 3.98
N SER A 62 0.19 14.23 4.93
CA SER A 62 -0.21 15.61 4.67
C SER A 62 0.04 16.47 5.88
N SER A 63 0.55 17.67 5.69
CA SER A 63 0.64 18.67 6.75
C SER A 63 -0.11 19.90 6.29
N VAL A 64 -1.09 20.31 7.10
CA VAL A 64 -1.86 21.53 6.89
C VAL A 64 -1.65 22.40 8.11
N SER A 65 -1.17 23.62 7.90
CA SER A 65 -1.05 24.62 8.96
C SER A 65 -1.99 25.77 8.65
N ALA A 66 -2.87 26.08 9.60
CA ALA A 66 -3.82 27.18 9.49
C ALA A 66 -3.99 27.84 10.87
N MET A 67 -3.96 29.18 10.91
CA MET A 67 -4.16 29.96 12.14
C MET A 67 -3.33 29.50 13.34
N GLY A 68 -2.07 29.12 13.13
CA GLY A 68 -1.16 28.67 14.20
C GLY A 68 -1.38 27.23 14.68
N VAL A 69 -2.35 26.50 14.11
CA VAL A 69 -2.58 25.07 14.36
C VAL A 69 -2.02 24.28 13.19
N THR A 70 -1.14 23.32 13.49
CA THR A 70 -0.60 22.40 12.49
C THR A 70 -1.22 21.03 12.71
N LEU A 71 -1.94 20.57 11.69
CA LEU A 71 -2.45 19.21 11.57
C LEU A 71 -1.48 18.43 10.69
N LYS A 72 -0.91 17.37 11.25
CA LYS A 72 0.02 16.49 10.56
C LYS A 72 -0.57 15.09 10.49
N LYS A 73 -0.75 14.58 9.28
CA LYS A 73 -1.07 13.19 8.99
C LYS A 73 0.23 12.47 8.68
N ASP A 74 0.69 11.64 9.61
CA ASP A 74 1.85 10.77 9.45
C ASP A 74 1.37 9.37 9.10
N CYS A 75 1.92 8.73 8.06
CA CYS A 75 1.48 7.41 7.60
C CYS A 75 2.65 6.44 7.49
N ALA A 76 2.59 5.35 8.25
CA ALA A 76 3.60 4.30 8.25
C ALA A 76 3.05 2.98 7.70
N LEU A 77 3.94 2.20 7.07
CA LEU A 77 3.66 0.81 6.72
C LEU A 77 3.90 -0.07 7.94
N LEU A 78 2.94 -0.93 8.29
CA LEU A 78 3.05 -1.98 9.30
C LEU A 78 3.55 -3.30 8.69
#